data_AF-A0A5D3YS44-F1
#
_entry.id   AF-A0A5D3YS44-F1
#
_cell.length_a   1.000
_cell.length_b   1.000
_cell.length_c   1.000
_cell.angle_alpha   90.00
_cell.angle_beta   90.00
_cell.angle_gamma   90.00
#
_symmetry.space_group_name_H-M   'P 1'
#
loop_
_entity.id
_entity.type
_entity.pdbx_description
1 polymer ?
#
loop_
_entity_poly.entity_id
_entity_poly.type
_entity_poly.pdbx_seq_one_letter_code
_entity_poly.pdbx_strand_id
1 'polypeptide(L)'
;MTTSKPTYREYEERRLGHSVNQLAGIASMFRRSFGSSTFAGFWRYWNPFFSYYLYYYCYKPLAKFLPRSLVVVCTFIVSGAIHDLFASIILLDGYILFSPVFAFWGLLVVIEEAFAITFSWAHFWVRVSIYAFIIIGTITMGLKIRSLLA
;
A
#
# COMPACT_ATOMS: atom_id res chain seq x y z
N MET A 1 -23.22 -12.86 -15.62
CA MET A 1 -23.09 -13.20 -14.19
C MET A 1 -22.63 -11.96 -13.43
N THR A 2 -23.51 -11.28 -12.71
CA THR A 2 -23.14 -10.21 -11.78
C THR A 2 -22.50 -10.85 -10.55
N THR A 3 -21.17 -10.98 -10.53
CA THR A 3 -20.46 -11.42 -9.33
C THR A 3 -20.66 -10.36 -8.24
N SER A 4 -21.39 -10.71 -7.18
CA SER A 4 -21.53 -9.87 -5.99
C SER A 4 -20.15 -9.49 -5.43
N LYS A 5 -20.08 -8.31 -4.79
CA LYS A 5 -18.86 -7.90 -4.07
C LYS A 5 -18.53 -8.99 -3.04
N PRO A 6 -17.33 -9.61 -3.10
CA PRO A 6 -16.95 -10.66 -2.14
C PRO A 6 -16.91 -10.07 -0.73
N THR A 7 -17.12 -10.90 0.28
CA THR A 7 -16.88 -10.52 1.67
C THR A 7 -15.39 -10.21 1.88
N TYR A 8 -15.07 -9.51 2.97
CA TYR A 8 -13.67 -9.26 3.34
C TYR A 8 -12.89 -10.57 3.47
N ARG A 9 -13.47 -11.58 4.12
CA ARG A 9 -12.83 -12.88 4.33
C ARG A 9 -12.51 -13.59 3.02
N GLU A 10 -13.46 -13.63 2.08
CA GLU A 10 -13.23 -14.19 0.75
C GLU A 10 -12.15 -13.42 -0.01
N TYR A 11 -12.11 -12.09 0.14
CA TYR A 11 -11.06 -11.26 -0.47
C TYR A 11 -9.69 -11.57 0.12
N GLU A 12 -9.59 -11.67 1.44
CA GLU A 12 -8.37 -11.99 2.17
C GLU A 12 -7.84 -13.38 1.80
N GLU A 13 -8.70 -14.40 1.82
CA GLU A 13 -8.35 -15.77 1.44
C GLU A 13 -7.85 -15.85 -0.01
N ARG A 14 -8.45 -15.09 -0.94
CA ARG A 14 -7.96 -15.00 -2.33
C ARG A 14 -6.58 -14.34 -2.44
N ARG A 15 -6.22 -13.43 -1.54
CA ARG A 15 -4.94 -12.69 -1.58
C ARG A 15 -3.82 -13.42 -0.87
N LEU A 16 -4.09 -13.92 0.33
CA LEU A 16 -3.10 -14.50 1.22
C LEU A 16 -3.10 -16.03 1.24
N GLY A 17 -4.17 -16.65 0.72
CA GLY A 17 -4.45 -18.07 0.91
C GLY A 17 -5.23 -18.31 2.20
N HIS A 18 -5.74 -19.53 2.37
CA HIS A 18 -6.45 -19.93 3.58
C HIS A 18 -5.47 -19.99 4.76
N SER A 19 -5.69 -19.17 5.80
CA SER A 19 -4.90 -19.18 7.02
C SER A 19 -5.61 -19.94 8.13
N VAL A 20 -4.93 -20.90 8.75
CA VAL A 20 -5.47 -21.71 9.86
C VAL A 20 -5.70 -20.86 11.12
N ASN A 21 -4.94 -19.77 11.30
CA ASN A 21 -5.09 -18.79 12.37
C ASN A 21 -4.56 -17.41 11.95
N GLN A 22 -4.77 -16.40 12.80
CA GLN A 22 -4.37 -15.00 12.51
C GLN A 22 -2.86 -14.84 12.31
N LEU A 23 -2.03 -15.53 13.11
CA LEU A 23 -0.57 -15.46 12.99
C LEU A 23 -0.08 -16.00 11.64
N ALA A 24 -0.68 -17.10 11.15
CA ALA A 24 -0.40 -17.63 9.83
C ALA A 24 -0.83 -16.66 8.72
N GLY A 25 -1.94 -15.95 8.90
CA GLY A 25 -2.39 -14.88 8.00
C GLY A 25 -1.38 -13.73 7.92
N ILE A 26 -0.94 -13.24 9.08
CA ILE A 26 0.09 -12.18 9.20
C ILE A 26 1.39 -12.64 8.55
N ALA A 27 1.88 -13.85 8.85
CA ALA A 27 3.09 -14.40 8.24
C ALA A 27 2.96 -14.51 6.72
N SER A 28 1.80 -14.94 6.20
CA SER A 28 1.53 -14.98 4.76
C SER A 28 1.54 -13.59 4.13
N MET A 29 0.94 -12.60 4.80
CA MET A 29 0.96 -11.20 4.39
C MET A 29 2.39 -10.68 4.25
N PHE A 30 3.22 -10.82 5.30
CA PHE A 30 4.61 -10.38 5.28
C PHE A 30 5.41 -11.10 4.18
N ARG A 31 5.31 -12.43 4.11
CA ARG A 31 6.03 -13.23 3.12
C ARG A 31 5.66 -12.86 1.69
N ARG A 32 4.37 -12.64 1.39
CA ARG A 32 3.90 -12.28 0.05
C ARG A 32 4.22 -10.84 -0.31
N SER A 33 4.09 -9.91 0.65
CA SER A 33 4.37 -8.49 0.42
C SER A 33 5.86 -8.30 0.12
N PHE A 34 6.74 -8.72 1.03
CA PHE A 34 8.18 -8.56 0.85
C PHE A 34 8.77 -9.53 -0.19
N GLY A 35 8.10 -10.66 -0.43
CA GLY A 35 8.49 -11.62 -1.47
C GLY A 35 8.03 -11.23 -2.87
N SER A 36 7.17 -10.23 -3.01
CA SER A 36 6.66 -9.75 -4.30
C SER A 36 7.78 -9.31 -5.22
N SER A 37 7.72 -9.67 -6.51
CA SER A 37 8.68 -9.21 -7.53
C SER A 37 8.46 -7.76 -7.97
N THR A 38 7.40 -7.10 -7.50
CA THR A 38 7.08 -5.69 -7.80
C THR A 38 6.62 -4.95 -6.53
N PHE A 39 6.85 -3.65 -6.48
CA PHE A 39 6.37 -2.74 -5.45
C PHE A 39 4.84 -2.63 -5.48
N ALA A 40 4.22 -2.62 -6.67
CA ALA A 40 2.77 -2.75 -6.82
C ALA A 40 2.25 -4.04 -6.15
N GLY A 41 2.99 -5.14 -6.30
CA GLY A 41 2.67 -6.41 -5.65
C GLY A 41 2.89 -6.37 -4.13
N PHE A 42 3.88 -5.62 -3.63
CA PHE A 42 4.04 -5.40 -2.18
C PHE A 42 2.76 -4.82 -1.60
N TRP A 43 2.25 -3.72 -2.17
CA TRP A 43 1.03 -3.06 -1.70
C TRP A 43 -0.24 -3.87 -1.92
N ARG A 44 -0.26 -4.77 -2.90
CA ARG A 44 -1.38 -5.68 -3.14
C ARG A 44 -1.57 -6.71 -2.03
N TYR A 45 -0.48 -7.16 -1.42
CA TYR A 45 -0.51 -8.13 -0.32
C TYR A 45 -0.49 -7.44 1.04
N TRP A 46 0.11 -6.26 1.14
CA TRP A 46 0.21 -5.50 2.38
C TRP A 46 -1.17 -5.04 2.85
N ASN A 47 -1.52 -5.39 4.09
CA ASN A 47 -2.75 -5.00 4.75
C ASN A 47 -4.02 -5.24 3.89
N PRO A 48 -4.46 -6.51 3.74
CA PRO A 48 -5.61 -6.86 2.91
C PRO A 48 -6.91 -6.17 3.36
N PHE A 49 -7.04 -5.85 4.65
CA PHE A 49 -8.16 -5.08 5.19
C PHE A 49 -8.22 -3.70 4.55
N PHE A 50 -7.16 -2.91 4.65
CA PHE A 50 -7.11 -1.59 4.02
C PHE A 50 -7.27 -1.67 2.51
N SER A 51 -6.57 -2.62 1.87
CA SER A 51 -6.64 -2.85 0.43
C SER A 51 -8.06 -3.18 -0.05
N TYR A 52 -8.86 -3.91 0.74
CA TYR A 52 -10.25 -4.21 0.41
C TYR A 52 -11.11 -2.94 0.38
N TYR A 53 -11.06 -2.13 1.45
CA TYR A 53 -11.88 -0.92 1.53
C TYR A 53 -11.43 0.13 0.50
N LEU A 54 -10.14 0.37 0.37
CA LEU A 54 -9.61 1.28 -0.66
C LEU A 54 -10.00 0.83 -2.07
N TYR A 55 -9.91 -0.48 -2.37
CA TYR A 55 -10.28 -0.95 -3.70
C TYR A 55 -11.75 -0.68 -4.02
N TYR A 56 -12.67 -1.01 -3.11
CA TYR A 56 -14.11 -0.92 -3.41
C TYR A 56 -14.70 0.47 -3.23
N TYR A 57 -14.15 1.30 -2.34
CA TYR A 57 -14.70 2.62 -2.00
C TYR A 57 -13.88 3.79 -2.54
N CYS A 58 -12.64 3.57 -2.98
CA CYS A 58 -11.79 4.60 -3.59
C CYS A 58 -11.42 4.22 -5.02
N TYR A 59 -10.57 3.21 -5.21
CA TYR A 59 -10.02 2.85 -6.52
C TYR A 59 -11.10 2.58 -7.57
N LYS A 60 -12.06 1.68 -7.29
CA LYS A 60 -13.07 1.25 -8.25
C LYS A 60 -14.03 2.38 -8.67
N PRO A 61 -14.50 3.26 -7.77
CA PRO A 61 -15.20 4.48 -8.16
C PRO A 61 -14.36 5.42 -9.02
N LEU A 62 -13.12 5.74 -8.61
CA LEU A 62 -12.25 6.66 -9.35
C LEU A 62 -11.88 6.14 -10.74
N ALA A 63 -11.70 4.83 -10.90
CA ALA A 63 -11.36 4.17 -12.16
C ALA A 63 -12.42 4.31 -13.25
N LYS A 64 -13.63 4.80 -12.93
CA LYS A 64 -14.66 5.11 -13.93
C LYS A 64 -14.38 6.42 -14.67
N PHE A 65 -13.56 7.31 -14.10
CA PHE A 65 -13.38 8.68 -14.57
C PHE A 65 -11.93 9.03 -14.90
N LEU A 66 -10.97 8.33 -14.31
CA LEU A 66 -9.54 8.65 -14.42
C LEU A 66 -8.73 7.51 -15.05
N PRO A 67 -7.62 7.83 -15.76
CA PRO A 67 -6.67 6.83 -16.20
C PRO A 67 -6.03 6.11 -15.01
N ARG A 68 -5.65 4.84 -15.21
CA ARG A 68 -5.12 3.94 -14.16
C ARG A 68 -4.05 4.60 -13.29
N SER A 69 -3.08 5.30 -13.91
CA SER A 69 -1.97 5.94 -13.19
C SER A 69 -2.47 6.94 -12.15
N LEU A 70 -3.41 7.81 -12.52
CA LEU A 70 -4.01 8.79 -11.60
C LEU A 70 -4.83 8.10 -10.50
N VAL A 71 -5.59 7.05 -10.84
CA VAL A 71 -6.37 6.28 -9.86
C VAL A 71 -5.46 5.69 -8.78
N VAL A 72 -4.31 5.13 -9.17
CA VAL A 72 -3.32 4.58 -8.23
C VAL A 72 -2.82 5.68 -7.29
N VAL A 73 -2.29 6.78 -7.82
CA VAL A 73 -1.75 7.88 -6.99
C VAL A 73 -2.82 8.45 -6.07
N CYS A 74 -4.04 8.70 -6.57
CA CYS A 74 -5.15 9.19 -5.75
C CYS A 74 -5.54 8.19 -4.64
N THR A 75 -5.55 6.89 -4.93
CA THR A 75 -5.86 5.86 -3.92
C THR A 75 -4.81 5.85 -2.81
N PHE A 76 -3.53 6.01 -3.17
CA PHE A 76 -2.45 6.15 -2.19
C PHE A 76 -2.58 7.43 -1.36
N ILE A 77 -2.87 8.57 -1.98
CA ILE A 77 -3.10 9.84 -1.26
C ILE A 77 -4.26 9.69 -0.27
N VAL A 78 -5.38 9.11 -0.67
CA VAL A 78 -6.52 8.85 0.23
C VAL A 78 -6.12 7.94 1.38
N SER A 79 -5.34 6.88 1.10
CA SER A 79 -4.80 6.04 2.15
C SER A 79 -3.93 6.82 3.13
N GLY A 80 -3.01 7.66 2.63
CA GLY A 80 -2.15 8.50 3.47
C GLY A 80 -2.94 9.51 4.30
N ALA A 81 -3.96 10.15 3.72
CA ALA A 81 -4.84 11.09 4.40
C ALA A 81 -5.60 10.44 5.56
N ILE A 82 -6.02 9.18 5.42
CA ILE A 82 -6.63 8.43 6.51
C ILE A 82 -5.62 8.23 7.66
N HIS A 83 -4.35 7.93 7.37
CA HIS A 83 -3.33 7.78 8.41
C HIS A 83 -3.01 9.12 9.10
N ASP A 84 -2.91 10.20 8.33
CA ASP A 84 -2.73 11.56 8.84
C ASP A 84 -3.89 11.97 9.75
N LEU A 85 -5.14 11.65 9.37
CA LEU A 85 -6.31 11.89 10.20
C LEU A 85 -6.23 11.14 11.53
N PHE A 86 -5.91 9.84 11.51
CA PHE A 86 -5.73 9.07 12.75
C PHE A 86 -4.60 9.61 13.61
N ALA A 87 -3.45 9.95 13.03
CA ALA A 87 -2.33 10.54 13.74
C ALA A 87 -2.72 11.89 14.37
N SER A 88 -3.45 12.73 13.63
CA SER A 88 -3.90 14.02 14.11
C SER A 88 -4.87 13.90 15.30
N ILE A 89 -5.78 12.92 15.25
CA ILE A 89 -6.71 12.64 16.36
C ILE A 89 -5.95 12.15 17.60
N ILE A 90 -4.98 11.24 17.43
CA ILE A 90 -4.22 10.67 18.54
C ILE A 90 -3.31 11.72 19.19
N LEU A 91 -2.67 12.56 18.38
CA LEU A 91 -1.73 13.58 18.85
C LEU A 91 -2.40 14.89 19.24
N LEU A 92 -3.70 15.04 18.92
CA LEU A 92 -4.46 16.28 19.09
C LEU A 92 -3.76 17.50 18.43
N ASP A 93 -3.09 17.25 17.31
CA ASP A 93 -2.30 18.23 16.55
C ASP A 93 -2.48 17.98 15.04
N GLY A 94 -2.37 19.01 14.21
CA GLY A 94 -2.41 18.86 12.76
C GLY A 94 -1.22 18.04 12.27
N TYR A 95 -1.44 16.76 11.96
CA TYR A 95 -0.37 15.83 11.59
C TYR A 95 -0.44 15.45 10.12
N ILE A 96 0.46 16.01 9.31
CA ILE A 96 0.61 15.69 7.88
C ILE A 96 2.00 15.08 7.66
N LEU A 97 2.04 13.80 7.34
CA LEU A 97 3.26 13.03 7.01
C LEU A 97 2.95 11.95 5.97
N PHE A 98 1.89 11.19 6.20
CA PHE A 98 1.58 9.99 5.42
C PHE A 98 1.02 10.34 4.05
N SER A 99 0.23 11.41 3.90
CA SER A 99 -0.29 11.85 2.60
C SER A 99 0.82 12.08 1.56
N PRO A 100 1.85 12.92 1.81
CA PRO A 100 2.92 13.12 0.84
C PRO A 100 3.79 11.86 0.64
N VAL A 101 4.06 11.09 1.70
CA VAL A 101 4.84 9.84 1.60
C VAL A 101 4.12 8.78 0.75
N PHE A 102 2.81 8.61 0.97
CA PHE A 102 2.02 7.66 0.19
C PHE A 102 1.86 8.14 -1.25
N ALA A 103 1.69 9.44 -1.49
CA ALA A 103 1.68 10.00 -2.84
C ALA A 103 2.96 9.62 -3.61
N PHE A 104 4.11 9.74 -2.95
CA PHE A 104 5.40 9.31 -3.49
C PHE A 104 5.43 7.81 -3.79
N TRP A 105 4.95 6.95 -2.88
CA TRP A 105 4.86 5.51 -3.15
C TRP A 105 3.90 5.17 -4.29
N GLY A 106 2.78 5.88 -4.42
CA GLY A 106 1.86 5.74 -5.55
C GLY A 106 2.54 6.10 -6.88
N LEU A 107 3.36 7.15 -6.90
CA LEU A 107 4.18 7.50 -8.07
C LEU A 107 5.21 6.40 -8.38
N LEU A 108 5.89 5.84 -7.38
CA LEU A 108 6.82 4.73 -7.58
C LEU A 108 6.12 3.51 -8.20
N VAL A 109 4.89 3.18 -7.77
CA VAL A 109 4.09 2.12 -8.37
C VAL A 109 3.78 2.43 -9.84
N VAL A 110 3.39 3.66 -10.17
CA VAL A 110 3.11 4.05 -11.56
C VAL A 110 4.36 4.00 -12.43
N ILE A 111 5.50 4.47 -11.92
CA ILE A 111 6.79 4.41 -12.61
C ILE A 111 7.21 2.95 -12.82
N GLU A 112 7.12 2.11 -11.79
CA GLU A 112 7.40 0.69 -11.90
C GLU A 112 6.57 0.03 -13.00
N GLU A 113 5.24 0.27 -13.01
CA GLU A 113 4.34 -0.28 -14.03
C GLU A 113 4.68 0.25 -15.43
N ALA A 114 5.00 1.55 -15.57
CA ALA A 114 5.30 2.18 -16.85
C ALA A 114 6.60 1.67 -17.49
N PHE A 115 7.61 1.37 -16.68
CA PHE A 115 8.91 0.86 -17.14
C PHE A 115 9.06 -0.66 -17.03
N ALA A 116 7.98 -1.37 -16.66
CA ALA A 116 7.98 -2.81 -16.42
C ALA A 116 9.11 -3.28 -15.47
N ILE A 117 9.41 -2.48 -14.45
CA ILE A 117 10.48 -2.76 -13.49
C ILE A 117 10.05 -3.96 -12.64
N THR A 118 10.95 -4.94 -12.50
CA THR A 118 10.71 -6.09 -11.64
C THR A 118 11.99 -6.61 -11.01
N PHE A 119 11.85 -7.14 -9.79
CA PHE A 119 12.88 -7.79 -9.00
C PHE A 119 12.70 -9.31 -8.98
N SER A 120 12.11 -9.89 -10.05
CA SER A 120 11.93 -11.34 -10.20
C SER A 120 13.26 -12.10 -10.15
N TRP A 121 14.32 -11.49 -10.66
CA TRP A 121 15.70 -12.01 -10.64
C TRP A 121 16.35 -12.00 -9.25
N ALA A 122 15.87 -11.16 -8.33
CA ALA A 122 16.50 -10.96 -7.04
C ALA A 122 16.15 -12.10 -6.06
N HIS A 123 17.05 -12.40 -5.13
CA HIS A 123 16.72 -13.31 -4.03
C HIS A 123 15.71 -12.65 -3.06
N PHE A 124 14.95 -13.46 -2.30
CA PHE A 124 13.93 -12.97 -1.36
C PHE A 124 14.44 -11.87 -0.43
N TRP A 125 15.59 -12.09 0.21
CA TRP A 125 16.17 -11.11 1.15
C TRP A 125 16.60 -9.81 0.48
N VAL A 126 17.02 -9.85 -0.79
CA VAL A 126 17.34 -8.64 -1.55
C VAL A 126 16.08 -7.81 -1.77
N ARG A 127 14.96 -8.45 -2.12
CA ARG A 127 13.66 -7.77 -2.25
C ARG A 127 13.18 -7.18 -0.93
N VAL A 128 13.33 -7.93 0.17
CA VAL A 128 13.05 -7.45 1.53
C VAL A 128 13.83 -6.17 1.81
N SER A 129 15.14 -6.18 1.58
CA SER A 129 16.02 -5.03 1.81
C SER A 129 15.63 -3.82 0.95
N ILE A 130 15.31 -4.02 -0.33
CA ILE A 130 14.86 -2.93 -1.22
C ILE A 130 13.58 -2.28 -0.69
N TYR A 131 12.54 -3.07 -0.40
CA TYR A 131 11.27 -2.51 0.07
C TYR A 131 11.39 -1.90 1.46
N ALA A 132 12.15 -2.52 2.37
CA ALA A 132 12.41 -1.96 3.69
C ALA A 132 13.17 -0.63 3.57
N PHE A 133 14.18 -0.55 2.70
CA PHE A 133 14.92 0.69 2.45
C PHE A 133 14.02 1.81 1.91
N ILE A 134 13.18 1.51 0.92
CA ILE A 134 12.23 2.49 0.36
C ILE A 134 11.26 2.97 1.44
N ILE A 135 10.62 2.06 2.18
CA ILE A 135 9.59 2.40 3.17
C ILE A 135 10.19 3.16 4.35
N ILE A 136 11.23 2.61 4.97
CA ILE A 136 11.88 3.23 6.13
C ILE A 136 12.52 4.56 5.72
N GLY A 137 13.27 4.58 4.61
CA GLY A 137 13.96 5.78 4.14
C GLY A 137 13.01 6.93 3.85
N THR A 138 11.89 6.67 3.17
CA THR A 138 10.89 7.71 2.85
C THR A 138 10.13 8.20 4.08
N ILE A 139 9.78 7.32 5.03
CA ILE A 139 9.17 7.73 6.30
C ILE A 139 10.14 8.59 7.11
N THR A 140 11.39 8.14 7.27
CA THR A 140 12.42 8.90 8.01
C THR A 140 12.69 10.26 7.36
N MET A 141 12.75 10.31 6.03
CA MET A 141 12.89 11.57 5.30
C MET A 141 11.69 12.49 5.51
N GLY A 142 10.46 11.96 5.44
CA GLY A 142 9.24 12.71 5.71
C GLY A 142 9.20 13.29 7.13
N LEU A 143 9.60 12.49 8.14
CA LEU A 143 9.70 12.94 9.52
C LEU A 143 10.73 14.05 9.68
N LYS A 144 11.88 13.93 9.00
CA LYS A 144 12.93 14.97 9.02
C LYS A 144 12.43 16.27 8.40
N ILE A 145 11.77 16.20 7.24
CA ILE A 145 11.19 17.38 6.58
C ILE A 145 10.15 18.04 7.50
N ARG A 146 9.23 17.26 8.08
CA ARG A 146 8.24 17.79 9.02
C ARG A 146 8.91 18.51 10.20
N SER A 147 9.96 17.93 10.77
CA SER A 147 10.69 18.55 11.90
C SER A 147 11.38 19.87 11.56
N LEU A 148 11.60 20.17 10.28
CA LEU A 148 12.16 21.45 9.81
C LEU A 148 11.08 22.49 9.52
N LEU A 149 9.82 22.08 9.42
CA LEU A 149 8.66 22.94 9.09
C LEU A 149 7.75 23.24 10.28
N ALA A 150 7.92 22.51 11.40
CA ALA A 150 7.22 22.71 12.66
C ALA A 150 8.01 23.66 13.58
#